data_AF-A0AAU4NTJ4-F1
#
_entry.id   AF-A0AAU4NTJ4-F1
#
_cell.length_a   1.000
_cell.length_b   1.000
_cell.length_c   1.000
_cell.angle_alpha   90.00
_cell.angle_beta   90.00
_cell.angle_gamma   90.00
#
_symmetry.space_group_name_H-M   'P 1'
#
loop_
_entity.id
_entity.type
_entity.pdbx_description
1 polymer ?
#
loop_
_entity_poly.entity_id
_entity_poly.type
_entity_poly.pdbx_seq_one_letter_code
_entity_poly.pdbx_strand_id
1 'polypeptide(L)'
;MTRFRDPRQFSPTDHLASEAVAAYVDGELRMNAYLRAARHVSECASCADEVQAQQQARVALQGSPEMSMPSSLLGLLHQIPHCTSPEPGRSEPGIGSGLRHGLGSVVGSRFRRR
;
A
#
# COMPACT_ATOMS: atom_id res chain seq x y z
N MET A 1 32.99 20.32 -26.27
CA MET A 1 32.13 21.39 -25.74
C MET A 1 31.69 20.98 -24.34
N THR A 2 32.31 21.59 -23.34
CA THR A 2 32.23 21.27 -21.92
C THR A 2 30.87 21.70 -21.34
N ARG A 3 30.15 20.78 -20.70
CA ARG A 3 28.92 21.10 -19.96
C ARG A 3 29.29 21.97 -18.76
N PHE A 4 28.67 23.15 -18.65
CA PHE A 4 28.79 23.99 -17.47
C PHE A 4 28.22 23.26 -16.27
N ARG A 5 29.05 23.08 -15.25
CA ARG A 5 28.63 22.58 -13.94
C ARG A 5 28.18 23.75 -13.08
N ASP A 6 26.90 24.07 -13.21
CA ASP A 6 26.17 25.00 -12.33
C ASP A 6 26.29 24.52 -10.87
N PRO A 7 26.44 25.39 -9.85
CA PRO A 7 26.78 24.98 -8.48
C PRO A 7 25.74 24.13 -7.72
N ARG A 8 24.69 23.60 -8.36
CA ARG A 8 23.69 22.71 -7.76
C ARG A 8 23.29 21.58 -8.70
N GLN A 9 24.28 20.82 -9.19
CA GLN A 9 24.01 19.66 -10.03
C GLN A 9 23.40 18.51 -9.23
N PHE A 10 22.08 18.46 -9.31
CA PHE A 10 21.25 17.32 -8.95
C PHE A 10 21.25 16.32 -10.15
N SER A 11 21.84 15.13 -9.99
CA SER A 11 21.76 13.91 -10.82
C SER A 11 20.32 13.31 -10.98
N PRO A 12 20.12 12.27 -11.81
CA PRO A 12 18.81 11.60 -11.90
C PRO A 12 18.36 10.85 -10.63
N THR A 13 19.25 10.68 -9.64
CA THR A 13 18.95 10.30 -8.23
C THR A 13 18.59 11.48 -7.33
N ASP A 14 18.49 12.66 -7.91
CA ASP A 14 18.70 13.92 -7.21
C ASP A 14 17.49 14.84 -7.46
N HIS A 15 16.58 14.44 -8.35
CA HIS A 15 15.16 14.83 -8.35
C HIS A 15 14.34 13.88 -7.45
N LEU A 16 13.20 14.35 -6.98
CA LEU A 16 12.26 13.48 -6.26
C LEU A 16 11.80 12.35 -7.19
N ALA A 17 11.82 11.12 -6.68
CA ALA A 17 11.21 10.00 -7.37
C ALA A 17 9.69 10.22 -7.49
N SER A 18 9.06 9.70 -8.53
CA SER A 18 7.63 9.95 -8.81
C SER A 18 6.73 9.52 -7.65
N GLU A 19 7.07 8.43 -6.95
CA GLU A 19 6.36 8.00 -5.74
C GLU A 19 6.52 8.98 -4.58
N ALA A 20 7.66 9.67 -4.48
CA ALA A 20 7.89 10.69 -3.46
C ALA A 20 7.12 11.98 -3.77
N VAL A 21 6.99 12.34 -5.05
CA VAL A 21 6.14 13.46 -5.51
C VAL A 21 4.67 13.17 -5.19
N ALA A 22 4.18 11.97 -5.50
CA ALA A 22 2.81 11.55 -5.16
C ALA A 22 2.56 11.63 -3.65
N ALA A 23 3.41 10.98 -2.84
CA ALA A 23 3.29 11.01 -1.39
C ALA A 23 3.41 12.42 -0.79
N TYR A 24 4.17 13.32 -1.41
CA TYR A 24 4.26 14.72 -1.00
C TYR A 24 2.94 15.47 -1.25
N VAL A 25 2.35 15.31 -2.44
CA VAL A 25 1.09 15.97 -2.84
C VAL A 25 -0.11 15.43 -2.08
N ASP A 26 -0.11 14.13 -1.79
CA ASP A 26 -1.17 13.46 -1.03
C ASP A 26 -1.01 13.65 0.50
N GLY A 27 0.14 14.17 0.95
CA GLY A 27 0.42 14.45 2.36
C GLY A 27 0.77 13.22 3.18
N GLU A 28 1.23 12.15 2.54
CA GLU A 28 1.52 10.86 3.16
C GLU A 28 2.97 10.74 3.68
N LEU A 29 3.83 11.71 3.35
CA LEU A 29 5.21 11.74 3.87
C LEU A 29 5.25 12.06 5.37
N ARG A 30 6.09 11.33 6.12
CA ARG A 30 6.43 11.72 7.50
C ARG A 30 7.14 13.07 7.52
N MET A 31 6.99 13.81 8.63
CA MET A 31 7.49 15.18 8.81
C MET A 31 8.92 15.43 8.28
N ASN A 32 9.89 14.59 8.63
CA ASN A 32 11.28 14.76 8.16
C ASN A 32 11.43 14.61 6.63
N ALA A 33 10.69 13.68 6.01
CA ALA A 33 10.70 13.51 4.57
C ALA A 33 9.97 14.66 3.87
N TYR A 34 8.85 15.11 4.44
CA TYR A 34 8.10 16.28 3.95
C TYR A 34 8.97 17.54 3.90
N LEU A 35 9.69 17.87 4.97
CA LEU A 35 10.55 19.06 5.00
C LEU A 35 11.67 19.01 3.97
N ARG A 36 12.27 17.83 3.75
CA ARG A 36 13.28 17.64 2.69
C ARG A 36 12.69 17.80 1.30
N ALA A 37 11.51 17.21 1.06
CA ALA A 37 10.81 17.34 -0.21
C ALA A 37 10.38 18.80 -0.47
N ALA A 38 9.80 19.49 0.53
CA ALA A 38 9.40 20.88 0.43
C ALA A 38 10.57 21.81 0.09
N ARG A 39 11.72 21.61 0.75
CA ARG A 39 12.94 22.34 0.43
C ARG A 39 13.38 22.07 -1.01
N HIS A 40 13.41 20.81 -1.43
CA HIS A 40 13.80 20.45 -2.79
C HIS A 40 12.87 21.08 -3.84
N VAL A 41 11.56 21.02 -3.64
CA VAL A 41 10.55 21.63 -4.52
C VAL A 41 10.75 23.14 -4.62
N SER A 42 11.11 23.83 -3.52
CA SER A 42 11.39 25.27 -3.57
C SER A 42 12.68 25.63 -4.32
N GLU A 43 13.62 24.70 -4.43
CA GLU A 43 14.94 24.91 -5.06
C GLU A 43 15.01 24.35 -6.49
N CYS A 44 14.08 23.47 -6.89
CA CYS A 44 14.08 22.76 -8.16
C CYS A 44 12.77 22.96 -8.94
N ALA A 45 12.83 23.73 -10.03
CA ALA A 45 11.68 24.03 -10.88
C ALA A 45 11.03 22.76 -11.49
N SER A 46 11.83 21.78 -11.94
CA SER A 46 11.30 20.54 -12.52
C SER A 46 10.42 19.76 -11.53
N CYS A 47 10.84 19.65 -10.27
CA CYS A 47 10.04 18.97 -9.26
C CYS A 47 8.82 19.80 -8.84
N ALA A 48 8.88 21.13 -8.92
CA ALA A 48 7.71 21.98 -8.72
C ALA A 48 6.67 21.76 -9.84
N ASP A 49 7.11 21.62 -11.09
CA ASP A 49 6.23 21.33 -12.23
C ASP A 49 5.57 19.95 -12.09
N GLU A 50 6.32 18.93 -11.66
CA GLU A 50 5.77 17.59 -11.38
C GLU A 50 4.75 17.59 -10.24
N VAL A 51 5.03 18.32 -9.15
CA VAL A 51 4.07 18.53 -8.05
C VAL A 51 2.80 19.19 -8.54
N GLN A 52 2.90 20.21 -9.41
CA GLN A 52 1.74 20.86 -10.00
C GLN A 52 0.94 19.89 -10.88
N ALA A 53 1.61 19.10 -11.73
CA ALA A 53 0.97 18.11 -12.58
C ALA A 53 0.21 17.05 -11.75
N GLN A 54 0.82 16.55 -10.68
CA GLN A 54 0.20 15.60 -9.77
C GLN A 54 -0.99 16.21 -9.02
N GLN A 55 -0.89 17.48 -8.60
CA GLN A 55 -1.99 18.20 -7.96
C GLN A 55 -3.17 18.40 -8.91
N GLN A 56 -2.91 18.70 -10.19
CA GLN A 56 -3.95 18.80 -11.22
C GLN A 56 -4.62 17.44 -11.44
N ALA A 57 -3.84 16.36 -11.51
CA ALA A 57 -4.38 15.00 -11.61
C ALA A 57 -5.30 14.66 -10.42
N ARG A 58 -4.88 14.99 -9.20
CA ARG A 58 -5.69 14.81 -7.99
C ARG A 58 -7.02 15.56 -8.05
N VAL A 59 -7.01 16.83 -8.48
CA VAL A 59 -8.23 17.62 -8.65
C VAL A 59 -9.15 17.02 -9.71
N ALA A 60 -8.60 16.57 -10.84
CA ALA A 60 -9.38 15.91 -11.88
C ALA A 60 -10.07 14.63 -11.38
N LEU A 61 -9.38 13.83 -10.56
CA LEU A 61 -9.94 12.63 -9.94
C LEU A 61 -11.01 12.96 -8.89
N GLN A 62 -10.82 14.01 -8.09
CA GLN A 62 -11.82 14.46 -7.11
C GLN A 62 -13.09 15.03 -7.77
N GLY A 63 -12.97 15.61 -8.97
CA GLY A 63 -14.11 16.06 -9.76
C GLY A 63 -14.84 14.94 -10.50
N SER A 64 -14.30 13.72 -10.52
CA SER A 64 -14.96 12.55 -11.11
C SER A 64 -16.17 12.15 -10.26
N PRO A 65 -17.26 11.65 -10.88
CA PRO A 65 -18.41 11.16 -10.12
C PRO A 65 -17.98 10.10 -9.09
N GLU A 66 -18.56 10.22 -7.89
CA GLU A 66 -18.36 9.24 -6.83
C GLU A 66 -18.74 7.85 -7.34
N MET A 67 -17.82 6.89 -7.21
CA MET A 67 -18.12 5.50 -7.54
C MET A 67 -19.08 4.95 -6.50
N SER A 68 -20.38 4.99 -6.81
CA SER A 68 -21.40 4.36 -5.99
C SER A 68 -21.40 2.85 -6.20
N MET A 69 -21.53 2.07 -5.12
CA MET A 69 -21.64 0.62 -5.22
C MET A 69 -22.96 0.25 -5.94
N PRO A 70 -22.92 -0.59 -7.00
CA PRO A 70 -24.14 -1.05 -7.66
C PRO A 70 -25.05 -1.80 -6.68
N SER A 71 -26.35 -1.49 -6.68
CA SER A 71 -27.34 -2.11 -5.78
C SER A 71 -27.42 -3.63 -5.92
N SER A 72 -27.18 -4.15 -7.12
CA SER A 72 -27.08 -5.59 -7.40
C SER A 72 -25.94 -6.26 -6.64
N LEU A 73 -24.77 -5.61 -6.56
CA LEU A 73 -23.61 -6.13 -5.84
C LEU A 73 -23.84 -6.07 -4.33
N LEU A 74 -24.45 -5.01 -3.80
CA LEU A 74 -24.88 -4.95 -2.40
C LEU A 74 -25.80 -6.13 -2.04
N GLY A 75 -26.77 -6.42 -2.92
CA GLY A 75 -27.69 -7.54 -2.74
C GLY A 75 -26.98 -8.91 -2.71
N LEU A 76 -25.92 -9.09 -3.51
CA LEU A 76 -25.10 -10.30 -3.49
C LEU A 76 -24.20 -10.37 -2.24
N LEU A 77 -23.57 -9.27 -1.83
CA LEU A 77 -22.74 -9.22 -0.63
C LEU A 77 -23.53 -9.56 0.64
N HIS A 78 -24.80 -9.14 0.73
CA HIS A 78 -25.70 -9.50 1.83
C HIS A 78 -25.97 -11.02 1.93
N GLN A 79 -25.75 -11.78 0.86
CA GLN A 79 -26.02 -13.22 0.83
C GLN A 79 -24.81 -14.09 1.26
N ILE A 80 -23.61 -13.51 1.40
CA ILE A 80 -22.38 -14.23 1.81
C ILE A 80 -22.56 -15.09 3.08
N PRO A 81 -23.24 -14.62 4.15
CA PRO A 81 -23.44 -15.43 5.36
C PRO A 81 -24.23 -16.72 5.11
N HIS A 82 -25.00 -16.80 4.02
CA HIS A 82 -25.82 -17.94 3.66
C HIS A 82 -25.11 -18.92 2.71
N CYS A 83 -23.89 -18.61 2.27
CA CYS A 83 -23.09 -19.47 1.40
C CYS A 83 -22.33 -20.58 2.16
N THR A 84 -22.55 -20.76 3.46
CA THR A 84 -21.96 -21.88 4.19
C THR A 84 -22.55 -23.18 3.66
N SER A 85 -21.76 -23.94 2.90
CA SER A 85 -22.12 -25.31 2.52
C SER A 85 -22.50 -26.07 3.79
N PRO A 86 -23.68 -26.71 3.86
CA PRO A 86 -23.93 -27.68 4.90
C PRO A 86 -22.93 -28.81 4.68
N GLU A 87 -21.94 -28.94 5.57
CA GLU A 87 -21.07 -30.11 5.64
C GLU A 87 -21.99 -31.35 5.72
N PRO A 88 -22.04 -32.23 4.69
CA PRO A 88 -22.76 -33.47 4.82
C PRO A 88 -22.04 -34.28 5.89
N GLY A 89 -22.80 -34.66 6.92
CA GLY A 89 -22.30 -35.29 8.13
C GLY A 89 -21.16 -36.26 7.89
N ARG A 90 -20.07 -36.03 8.62
CA ARG A 90 -18.97 -36.97 8.82
C ARG A 90 -19.52 -38.24 9.49
N SER A 91 -20.09 -39.14 8.70
CA SER A 91 -20.30 -40.54 9.09
C SER A 91 -18.99 -41.27 8.81
N GLU A 92 -18.15 -41.39 9.83
CA GLU A 92 -16.99 -42.27 9.81
C GLU A 92 -17.45 -43.74 9.88
N PRO A 93 -17.16 -44.59 8.89
CA PRO A 93 -17.07 -46.02 9.12
C PRO A 93 -15.64 -46.31 9.60
N GLY A 94 -15.52 -46.74 10.85
CA GLY A 94 -14.24 -47.17 11.41
C GLY A 94 -13.66 -48.35 10.62
N ILE A 95 -12.48 -48.15 10.03
CA ILE A 95 -11.55 -49.24 9.69
C ILE A 95 -10.15 -48.75 10.09
N GLY A 96 -9.65 -49.30 11.19
CA GLY A 96 -8.37 -48.93 11.75
C GLY A 96 -7.18 -49.56 11.03
N SER A 97 -6.02 -48.94 11.17
CA SER A 97 -4.76 -49.59 11.58
C SER A 97 -3.66 -48.53 11.67
N GLY A 98 -2.86 -48.64 12.72
CA GLY A 98 -2.09 -47.54 13.26
C GLY A 98 -0.82 -47.17 12.50
N LEU A 99 -0.31 -45.99 12.83
CA LEU A 99 1.13 -45.78 12.96
C LEU A 99 1.39 -44.70 14.00
N ARG A 100 2.07 -45.12 15.06
CA ARG A 100 2.52 -44.29 16.17
C ARG A 100 3.85 -43.66 15.74
N HIS A 101 3.97 -42.35 15.76
CA HIS A 101 5.26 -41.68 15.92
C HIS A 101 5.05 -40.43 16.76
N GLY A 102 5.35 -40.55 18.05
CA GLY A 102 5.53 -39.41 18.93
C GLY A 102 6.98 -39.01 18.96
N LEU A 103 7.26 -37.71 18.79
CA LEU A 103 8.40 -36.89 19.20
C LEU A 103 7.88 -35.44 18.98
N GLY A 104 7.91 -34.44 19.85
CA GLY A 104 8.73 -34.11 21.01
C GLY A 104 9.07 -32.60 20.92
N SER A 105 8.88 -31.87 22.02
CA SER A 105 9.46 -30.55 22.37
C SER A 105 8.93 -29.22 21.77
N VAL A 106 8.14 -28.55 22.62
CA VAL A 106 8.32 -27.22 23.24
C VAL A 106 9.47 -26.33 22.71
N VAL A 107 9.13 -25.09 22.31
CA VAL A 107 9.89 -23.89 22.68
C VAL A 107 8.95 -22.68 22.75
N GLY A 108 8.91 -22.05 23.92
CA GLY A 108 8.19 -20.81 24.18
C GLY A 108 9.08 -19.61 23.93
N SER A 109 8.56 -18.60 23.23
CA SER A 109 9.24 -17.32 23.02
C SER A 109 8.55 -16.24 23.85
N ARG A 110 9.27 -15.77 24.88
CA ARG A 110 8.84 -14.73 25.82
C ARG A 110 8.81 -13.37 25.15
N PHE A 111 7.65 -12.74 25.20
CA PHE A 111 7.40 -11.36 24.80
C PHE A 111 7.90 -10.41 25.91
N ARG A 112 8.88 -9.53 25.61
CA ARG A 112 9.20 -8.38 26.46
C ARG A 112 8.99 -7.10 25.66
N ARG A 113 7.93 -6.37 26.00
CA ARG A 113 7.81 -4.93 25.74
C ARG A 113 8.62 -4.19 26.79
N ARG A 114 9.44 -3.24 26.38
CA ARG A 114 9.65 -2.01 27.12
C ARG A 114 10.03 -0.89 26.16
#